data_AF-A0AA86RWS3-F1
#
_entry.id   AF-A0AA86RWS3-F1
#
_cell.length_a   1.000
_cell.length_b   1.000
_cell.length_c   1.000
_cell.angle_alpha   90.00
_cell.angle_beta   90.00
_cell.angle_gamma   90.00
#
_symmetry.space_group_name_H-M   'P 1'
#
loop_
_entity.id
_entity.type
_entity.pdbx_description
1 polymer ?
#
loop_
_entity_poly.entity_id
_entity_poly.type
_entity_poly.pdbx_seq_one_letter_code
_entity_poly.pdbx_strand_id
1 'polypeptide(L)'
;MQYVSGKYGDAQIFTNTLDDAARKQIQQLCDHKLASDANIRVMPDVHVGANCVIGFTSKLTKYLVPDLIGTDIGCGVSLNQLGFALSDSLRVQFFTELDQYIKDKVPIKTQTRNVSAAQVQAPFKQLFPNYNYNTFYEEVTAICKQLNLTVYDSLGTLGGGNHFIEIDEGEQLWITVHSGSRDFGKAIAEHYQSQTADFDYEPEKLLQELNNGGQISLPKSYENIFKEFLNTKVAKKLIDKLMLRVKITAGKSQMGYLTGKLAENYVHDMKIAQMYAQLNRKMIMTQLLKFCDEFQQKHSLNKSQMHDTLPSYIESVHNYIDYEDNVIRKGAIRAHSKEAVVVPLNMKAGVILGFGKSNEEWNNSAPHGAGRLIRRSDVNKYLSLDEFKKLMNGVFTTCVNQYTLDESPGAYKNPDEIVELVGQTIDIIQICKSVYNFKAGGD
;
A
#
# COMPACT_ATOMS: atom_id res chain seq x y z
N MET A 1 16.14 6.23 -18.18
CA MET A 1 14.94 7.09 -18.14
C MET A 1 14.21 6.96 -19.48
N GLN A 2 12.89 6.82 -19.44
CA GLN A 2 12.02 6.68 -20.61
C GLN A 2 10.83 7.64 -20.49
N TYR A 3 10.16 7.90 -21.60
CA TYR A 3 9.00 8.79 -21.67
C TYR A 3 7.85 8.10 -22.39
N VAL A 4 6.63 8.37 -21.91
CA VAL A 4 5.38 8.02 -22.58
C VAL A 4 4.53 9.28 -22.67
N SER A 5 4.13 9.66 -23.88
CA SER A 5 3.30 10.85 -24.13
C SER A 5 1.92 10.41 -24.60
N GLY A 6 0.88 10.95 -23.98
CA GLY A 6 -0.50 10.72 -24.37
C GLY A 6 -1.22 12.00 -24.74
N LYS A 7 -2.52 11.87 -24.97
CA LYS A 7 -3.39 12.96 -25.41
C LYS A 7 -3.48 14.14 -24.43
N TYR A 8 -3.44 13.89 -23.12
CA TYR A 8 -3.67 14.93 -22.09
C TYR A 8 -2.46 15.20 -21.19
N GLY A 9 -1.47 14.31 -21.20
CA GLY A 9 -0.25 14.49 -20.41
C GLY A 9 0.81 13.48 -20.78
N ASP A 10 1.94 13.57 -20.07
CA ASP A 10 3.09 12.71 -20.22
C ASP A 10 3.46 12.05 -18.89
N ALA A 11 4.19 10.94 -19.01
CA ALA A 11 4.77 10.22 -17.89
C ALA A 11 6.28 10.06 -18.10
N GLN A 12 7.05 10.46 -17.08
CA GLN A 12 8.47 10.13 -17.01
C GLN A 12 8.66 8.83 -16.22
N ILE A 13 9.49 7.94 -16.75
CA ILE A 13 9.61 6.57 -16.28
C ILE A 13 11.08 6.29 -15.96
N PHE A 14 11.34 5.95 -14.71
CA PHE A 14 12.69 5.82 -14.18
C PHE A 14 13.18 4.37 -14.14
N THR A 15 12.91 3.57 -15.17
CA THR A 15 13.45 2.20 -15.31
C THR A 15 14.26 2.05 -16.60
N ASN A 16 15.20 1.10 -16.60
CA ASN A 16 15.90 0.70 -17.81
C ASN A 16 15.02 -0.25 -18.66
N THR A 17 14.20 -1.08 -18.01
CA THR A 17 13.35 -2.07 -18.67
C THR A 17 11.87 -1.87 -18.35
N LEU A 18 11.06 -1.61 -19.39
CA LEU A 18 9.61 -1.44 -19.25
C LEU A 18 8.87 -2.47 -20.10
N ASP A 19 8.11 -3.35 -19.43
CA ASP A 19 7.23 -4.33 -20.07
C ASP A 19 6.11 -3.67 -20.87
N ASP A 20 5.73 -4.28 -22.00
CA ASP A 20 4.73 -3.74 -22.93
C ASP A 20 3.35 -3.54 -22.28
N ALA A 21 2.94 -4.42 -21.36
CA ALA A 21 1.67 -4.27 -20.68
C ALA A 21 1.69 -3.10 -19.69
N ALA A 22 2.81 -2.88 -18.99
CA ALA A 22 2.99 -1.70 -18.14
C ALA A 22 3.03 -0.42 -18.99
N ARG A 23 3.76 -0.41 -20.12
CA ARG A 23 3.77 0.70 -21.08
C ARG A 23 2.36 1.04 -21.56
N LYS A 24 1.58 0.04 -21.95
CA LYS A 24 0.19 0.24 -22.40
C LYS A 24 -0.70 0.82 -21.31
N GLN A 25 -0.56 0.38 -20.07
CA GLN A 25 -1.33 0.94 -18.94
C GLN A 25 -0.93 2.40 -18.65
N ILE A 26 0.36 2.75 -18.76
CA ILE A 26 0.83 4.15 -18.64
C ILE A 26 0.30 4.99 -19.81
N GLN A 27 0.31 4.48 -21.04
CA GLN A 27 -0.23 5.17 -22.20
C GLN A 27 -1.72 5.48 -22.01
N GLN A 28 -2.51 4.50 -21.56
CA GLN A 28 -3.93 4.70 -21.25
C GLN A 28 -4.15 5.81 -20.22
N LEU A 29 -3.28 5.88 -19.20
CA LEU A 29 -3.33 6.93 -18.20
C LEU A 29 -3.01 8.32 -18.80
N CYS A 30 -1.97 8.42 -19.63
CA CYS A 30 -1.56 9.66 -20.30
C CYS A 30 -2.60 10.14 -21.34
N ASP A 31 -3.34 9.20 -21.93
CA ASP A 31 -4.46 9.45 -22.84
C ASP A 31 -5.76 9.81 -22.13
N HIS A 32 -5.78 9.77 -20.79
CA HIS A 32 -6.95 10.12 -19.99
C HIS A 32 -6.86 11.56 -19.46
N LYS A 33 -8.00 12.25 -19.35
CA LYS A 33 -8.09 13.66 -18.91
C LYS A 33 -7.43 13.93 -17.55
N LEU A 34 -7.39 12.93 -16.68
CA LEU A 34 -6.74 13.00 -15.36
C LEU A 34 -5.26 13.36 -15.46
N ALA A 35 -4.59 13.05 -16.57
CA ALA A 35 -3.16 13.31 -16.74
C ALA A 35 -2.83 14.79 -16.89
N SER A 36 -3.83 15.63 -17.20
CA SER A 36 -3.66 17.08 -17.28
C SER A 36 -3.18 17.60 -15.92
N ASP A 37 -2.03 18.27 -15.91
CA ASP A 37 -1.39 18.85 -14.72
C ASP A 37 -1.01 17.83 -13.63
N ALA A 38 -1.06 16.52 -13.92
CA ALA A 38 -0.80 15.48 -12.92
C ALA A 38 0.69 15.29 -12.62
N ASN A 39 1.60 15.71 -13.51
CA ASN A 39 3.05 15.45 -13.38
C ASN A 39 3.32 13.97 -13.05
N ILE A 40 3.03 13.09 -14.01
CA ILE A 40 3.12 11.65 -13.78
C ILE A 40 4.58 11.22 -13.76
N ARG A 41 4.96 10.50 -12.71
CA ARG A 41 6.31 9.96 -12.49
C ARG A 41 6.19 8.50 -12.07
N VAL A 42 6.95 7.63 -12.73
CA VAL A 42 6.83 6.18 -12.59
C VAL A 42 8.17 5.58 -12.16
N MET A 43 8.17 4.97 -10.98
CA MET A 43 9.33 4.43 -10.28
C MET A 43 9.95 3.21 -11.01
N PRO A 44 11.23 2.87 -10.72
CA PRO A 44 11.96 1.76 -11.35
C PRO A 44 11.29 0.39 -11.23
N ASP A 45 10.56 0.18 -10.14
CA ASP A 45 9.85 -1.04 -9.77
C ASP A 45 8.49 -1.20 -10.48
N VAL A 46 8.26 -0.39 -11.51
CA VAL A 46 7.02 -0.37 -12.30
C VAL A 46 6.62 -1.75 -12.82
N HIS A 47 5.35 -2.07 -12.63
CA HIS A 47 4.69 -3.22 -13.22
C HIS A 47 3.18 -3.01 -13.27
N VAL A 48 2.48 -3.88 -14.02
CA VAL A 48 1.03 -3.79 -14.18
C VAL A 48 0.32 -3.92 -12.83
N GLY A 49 -0.59 -2.98 -12.54
CA GLY A 49 -1.50 -3.04 -11.40
C GLY A 49 -2.95 -3.15 -11.85
N ALA A 50 -3.89 -3.26 -10.90
CA ALA A 50 -5.31 -3.47 -11.21
C ALA A 50 -5.94 -2.39 -12.11
N ASN A 51 -5.69 -1.11 -11.81
CA ASN A 51 -6.25 0.04 -12.55
C ASN A 51 -5.15 1.01 -13.00
N CYS A 52 -4.28 1.41 -12.06
CA CYS A 52 -3.02 2.12 -12.33
C CYS A 52 -1.82 1.17 -12.11
N VAL A 53 -0.70 1.43 -12.80
CA VAL A 53 0.58 0.73 -12.58
C VAL A 53 1.03 0.86 -11.12
N ILE A 54 1.76 -0.14 -10.66
CA ILE A 54 2.55 -0.04 -9.41
C ILE A 54 3.83 0.75 -9.73
N GLY A 55 4.37 1.49 -8.76
CA GLY A 55 5.42 2.47 -8.99
C GLY A 55 4.89 3.83 -9.43
N PHE A 56 3.57 4.05 -9.40
CA PHE A 56 2.96 5.29 -9.86
C PHE A 56 3.06 6.39 -8.80
N THR A 57 3.43 7.58 -9.26
CA THR A 57 3.23 8.83 -8.52
C THR A 57 2.69 9.94 -9.41
N SER A 58 1.93 10.85 -8.82
CA SER A 58 1.50 12.08 -9.47
C SER A 58 1.20 13.15 -8.42
N LYS A 59 1.18 14.40 -8.82
CA LYS A 59 0.52 15.45 -8.04
C LYS A 59 -0.97 15.17 -7.96
N LEU A 60 -1.56 15.47 -6.81
CA LEU A 60 -3.00 15.51 -6.63
C LEU A 60 -3.54 16.65 -7.47
N THR A 61 -4.42 16.32 -8.41
CA THR A 61 -5.11 17.30 -9.23
C THR A 61 -6.45 17.66 -8.59
N LYS A 62 -7.26 18.47 -9.26
CA LYS A 62 -8.67 18.69 -8.87
C LYS A 62 -9.52 17.40 -8.87
N TYR A 63 -9.02 16.31 -9.42
CA TYR A 63 -9.71 15.03 -9.50
C TYR A 63 -9.19 14.06 -8.44
N LEU A 64 -10.08 13.66 -7.53
CA LEU A 64 -9.79 12.64 -6.53
C LEU A 64 -10.22 11.27 -7.06
N VAL A 65 -9.25 10.46 -7.52
CA VAL A 65 -9.50 9.19 -8.23
C VAL A 65 -9.01 8.00 -7.39
N PRO A 66 -9.89 7.29 -6.66
CA PRO A 66 -9.51 6.17 -5.79
C PRO A 66 -8.76 5.03 -6.50
N ASP A 67 -9.00 4.83 -7.79
CA ASP A 67 -8.34 3.81 -8.60
C ASP A 67 -6.83 4.02 -8.78
N LEU A 68 -6.35 5.26 -8.57
CA LEU A 68 -4.92 5.61 -8.63
C LEU A 68 -4.14 5.16 -7.40
N ILE A 69 -4.81 4.87 -6.27
CA ILE A 69 -4.17 4.43 -5.01
C ILE A 69 -4.17 2.91 -4.93
N GLY A 70 -5.28 2.26 -5.31
CA GLY A 70 -5.47 0.82 -5.13
C GLY A 70 -6.22 0.47 -3.85
N THR A 71 -6.31 -0.82 -3.54
CA THR A 71 -7.20 -1.34 -2.51
C THR A 71 -6.55 -1.49 -1.13
N ASP A 72 -5.22 -1.66 -1.06
CA ASP A 72 -4.52 -1.81 0.22
C ASP A 72 -4.00 -0.44 0.70
N ILE A 73 -4.94 0.42 1.11
CA ILE A 73 -4.65 1.78 1.57
C ILE A 73 -3.71 1.74 2.77
N GLY A 74 -2.65 2.55 2.77
CA GLY A 74 -1.68 2.60 3.86
C GLY A 74 -0.78 1.37 3.98
N CYS A 75 -0.76 0.47 2.98
CA CYS A 75 0.23 -0.60 2.89
C CYS A 75 1.64 -0.02 3.03
N GLY A 76 2.48 -0.68 3.82
CA GLY A 76 3.79 -0.14 4.17
C GLY A 76 4.68 -1.18 4.83
N VAL A 77 5.94 -0.81 5.00
CA VAL A 77 6.96 -1.63 5.67
C VAL A 77 7.45 -0.90 6.89
N SER A 78 7.45 -1.58 8.03
CA SER A 78 8.04 -1.10 9.29
C SER A 78 9.23 -1.99 9.63
N LEU A 79 10.36 -1.37 9.95
CA LEU A 79 11.58 -2.02 10.42
C LEU A 79 11.82 -1.65 11.88
N ASN A 80 12.35 -2.58 12.67
CA ASN A 80 12.88 -2.27 13.99
C ASN A 80 14.21 -3.00 14.22
N GLN A 81 15.17 -2.31 14.82
CA GLN A 81 16.46 -2.89 15.18
C GLN A 81 16.29 -3.85 16.36
N LEU A 82 16.98 -4.99 16.34
CA LEU A 82 16.95 -5.95 17.45
C LEU A 82 17.92 -5.59 18.58
N GLY A 83 19.03 -4.92 18.26
CA GLY A 83 20.02 -4.49 19.24
C GLY A 83 20.83 -5.63 19.86
N PHE A 84 20.91 -6.78 19.21
CA PHE A 84 21.83 -7.88 19.55
C PHE A 84 22.26 -8.63 18.28
N ALA A 85 23.36 -9.38 18.38
CA ALA A 85 23.84 -10.27 17.33
C ALA A 85 23.56 -11.73 17.69
N LEU A 86 23.43 -12.58 16.67
CA LEU A 86 23.26 -14.03 16.82
C LEU A 86 24.53 -14.75 16.39
N SER A 87 25.04 -15.65 17.23
CA SER A 87 26.09 -16.59 16.82
C SER A 87 25.53 -17.65 15.85
N ASP A 88 26.40 -18.25 15.04
CA ASP A 88 26.01 -19.33 14.13
C ASP A 88 25.29 -20.48 14.83
N SER A 89 25.68 -20.79 16.08
CA SER A 89 25.06 -21.84 16.89
C SER A 89 23.64 -21.52 17.33
N LEU A 90 23.28 -20.24 17.48
CA LEU A 90 21.95 -19.82 17.95
C LEU A 90 21.00 -19.44 16.81
N ARG A 91 21.52 -19.15 15.62
CA ARG A 91 20.71 -18.75 14.46
C ARG A 91 19.58 -19.72 14.14
N VAL A 92 19.88 -21.01 14.04
CA VAL A 92 18.86 -22.04 13.72
C VAL A 92 17.79 -22.10 14.81
N GLN A 93 18.20 -22.03 16.08
CA GLN A 93 17.28 -22.06 17.20
C GLN A 93 16.38 -20.81 17.22
N PHE A 94 16.98 -19.62 17.07
CA PHE A 94 16.24 -18.35 17.04
C PHE A 94 15.20 -18.34 15.91
N PHE A 95 15.59 -18.69 14.68
CA PHE A 95 14.65 -18.67 13.55
C PHE A 95 13.57 -19.73 13.68
N THR A 96 13.87 -20.91 14.23
CA THR A 96 12.86 -21.95 14.48
C THR A 96 11.85 -21.51 15.54
N GLU A 97 12.33 -20.95 16.66
CA GLU A 97 11.46 -20.44 17.73
C GLU A 97 10.63 -19.23 17.25
N LEU A 98 11.21 -18.33 16.45
CA LEU A 98 10.52 -17.18 15.87
C LEU A 98 9.42 -17.64 14.90
N ASP A 99 9.72 -18.59 14.02
CA ASP A 99 8.76 -19.12 13.05
C ASP A 99 7.54 -19.75 13.74
N GLN A 100 7.78 -20.54 14.79
CA GLN A 100 6.70 -21.09 15.60
C GLN A 100 5.93 -19.99 16.34
N TYR A 101 6.63 -19.00 16.91
CA TYR A 101 5.98 -17.88 17.59
C TYR A 101 5.07 -17.09 16.65
N ILE A 102 5.51 -16.82 15.41
CA ILE A 102 4.71 -16.13 14.39
C ILE A 102 3.45 -16.94 14.09
N LYS A 103 3.57 -18.25 13.83
CA LYS A 103 2.43 -19.14 13.58
C LYS A 103 1.42 -19.16 14.74
N ASP A 104 1.91 -19.07 15.97
CA ASP A 104 1.07 -19.14 17.17
C ASP A 104 0.44 -17.78 17.56
N LYS A 105 1.14 -16.67 17.33
CA LYS A 105 0.82 -15.36 17.93
C LYS A 105 0.51 -14.25 16.93
N VAL A 106 0.86 -14.40 15.66
CA VAL A 106 0.58 -13.42 14.60
C VAL A 106 -0.44 -14.00 13.63
N PRO A 107 -1.73 -13.61 13.73
CA PRO A 107 -2.73 -14.16 12.84
C PRO A 107 -2.49 -13.73 11.39
N ILE A 108 -2.64 -14.68 10.48
CA ILE A 108 -2.35 -14.48 9.06
C ILE A 108 -3.56 -13.93 8.31
N LYS A 109 -4.75 -14.46 8.59
CA LYS A 109 -6.02 -14.07 7.93
C LYS A 109 -6.91 -13.30 8.90
N THR A 110 -7.86 -12.55 8.33
CA THR A 110 -8.98 -11.97 9.07
C THR A 110 -9.75 -13.10 9.73
N GLN A 111 -9.92 -13.02 11.05
CA GLN A 111 -10.72 -13.96 11.82
C GLN A 111 -11.33 -13.24 13.01
N THR A 112 -12.43 -13.74 13.56
CA THR A 112 -13.01 -13.13 14.77
C THR A 112 -12.00 -13.21 15.91
N ARG A 113 -11.56 -12.05 16.40
CA ARG A 113 -10.53 -11.97 17.44
C ARG A 113 -11.05 -11.30 18.69
N ASN A 114 -10.67 -11.86 19.83
CA ASN A 114 -10.80 -11.21 21.14
C ASN A 114 -9.56 -10.32 21.40
N VAL A 115 -9.38 -9.26 20.62
CA VAL A 115 -8.36 -8.23 20.94
C VAL A 115 -8.94 -7.32 22.02
N SER A 116 -8.26 -7.20 23.15
CA SER A 116 -8.69 -6.29 24.21
C SER A 116 -8.36 -4.84 23.87
N ALA A 117 -9.15 -3.88 24.37
CA ALA A 117 -8.87 -2.46 24.19
C ALA A 117 -7.45 -2.07 24.65
N ALA A 118 -6.95 -2.69 25.73
CA ALA A 118 -5.60 -2.42 26.24
C ALA A 118 -4.50 -2.84 25.25
N GLN A 119 -4.69 -3.94 24.52
CA GLN A 119 -3.74 -4.40 23.49
C GLN A 119 -3.65 -3.43 22.30
N VAL A 120 -4.66 -2.59 22.10
CA VAL A 120 -4.72 -1.61 21.01
C VAL A 120 -4.29 -0.22 21.49
N GLN A 121 -4.75 0.20 22.68
CA GLN A 121 -4.49 1.53 23.22
C GLN A 121 -3.01 1.81 23.46
N ALA A 122 -2.25 0.82 23.96
CA ALA A 122 -0.83 1.01 24.22
C ALA A 122 -0.02 1.30 22.94
N PRO A 123 -0.07 0.46 21.88
CA PRO A 123 0.60 0.78 20.61
C PRO A 123 0.02 2.02 19.93
N PHE A 124 -1.29 2.27 20.04
CA PHE A 124 -1.91 3.48 19.50
C PHE A 124 -1.33 4.75 20.14
N LYS A 125 -1.21 4.80 21.46
CA LYS A 125 -0.66 5.96 22.18
C LYS A 125 0.82 6.21 21.84
N GLN A 126 1.58 5.16 21.52
CA GLN A 126 2.96 5.30 21.06
C GLN A 126 3.05 5.93 19.66
N LEU A 127 2.15 5.56 18.74
CA LEU A 127 2.12 6.11 17.38
C LEU A 127 1.52 7.51 17.33
N PHE A 128 0.43 7.72 18.06
CA PHE A 128 -0.40 8.91 17.99
C PHE A 128 -0.58 9.53 19.38
N PRO A 129 0.50 10.01 20.04
CA PRO A 129 0.43 10.51 21.41
C PRO A 129 -0.50 11.73 21.57
N ASN A 130 -0.73 12.46 20.47
CA ASN A 130 -1.57 13.64 20.42
C ASN A 130 -3.00 13.37 19.91
N TYR A 131 -3.33 12.12 19.54
CA TYR A 131 -4.66 11.74 19.06
C TYR A 131 -5.43 11.00 20.14
N ASN A 132 -6.73 11.27 20.25
CA ASN A 132 -7.58 10.60 21.21
C ASN A 132 -7.99 9.20 20.71
N TYR A 133 -7.63 8.15 21.46
CA TYR A 133 -7.97 6.77 21.09
C TYR A 133 -9.47 6.53 20.92
N ASN A 134 -10.32 7.11 21.79
CA ASN A 134 -11.75 6.91 21.71
C ASN A 134 -12.33 7.53 20.44
N THR A 135 -11.85 8.70 20.04
CA THR A 135 -12.21 9.32 18.76
C THR A 135 -11.84 8.42 17.59
N PHE A 136 -10.61 7.91 17.54
CA PHE A 136 -10.19 6.96 16.50
C PHE A 136 -11.08 5.71 16.48
N TYR A 137 -11.36 5.15 17.66
CA TYR A 137 -12.20 3.96 17.79
C TYR A 137 -13.63 4.21 17.32
N GLU A 138 -14.22 5.36 17.64
CA GLU A 138 -15.54 5.77 17.16
C GLU A 138 -15.57 5.94 15.64
N GLU A 139 -14.55 6.57 15.04
CA GLU A 139 -14.41 6.75 13.59
C GLU A 139 -14.30 5.40 12.87
N VAL A 140 -13.43 4.51 13.34
CA VAL A 140 -13.30 3.15 12.78
C VAL A 140 -14.60 2.37 12.94
N THR A 141 -15.26 2.46 14.10
CA THR A 141 -16.54 1.78 14.35
C THR A 141 -17.63 2.28 13.40
N ALA A 142 -17.70 3.58 13.15
CA ALA A 142 -18.66 4.17 12.22
C ALA A 142 -18.45 3.67 10.78
N ILE A 143 -17.19 3.67 10.31
CA ILE A 143 -16.82 3.16 8.98
C ILE A 143 -17.13 1.66 8.89
N CYS A 144 -16.73 0.87 9.89
CA CYS A 144 -17.02 -0.56 9.93
C CYS A 144 -18.52 -0.85 9.87
N LYS A 145 -19.35 -0.10 10.60
CA LYS A 145 -20.82 -0.23 10.54
C LYS A 145 -21.37 0.10 9.15
N GLN A 146 -20.86 1.14 8.51
CA GLN A 146 -21.28 1.53 7.15
C GLN A 146 -20.89 0.46 6.11
N LEU A 147 -19.73 -0.17 6.28
CA LEU A 147 -19.16 -1.13 5.33
C LEU A 147 -19.45 -2.60 5.71
N ASN A 148 -20.25 -2.85 6.75
CA ASN A 148 -20.55 -4.18 7.28
C ASN A 148 -19.30 -5.00 7.62
N LEU A 149 -18.36 -4.38 8.33
CA LEU A 149 -17.13 -4.97 8.86
C LEU A 149 -17.14 -5.02 10.39
N THR A 150 -16.23 -5.80 10.95
CA THR A 150 -15.90 -5.76 12.38
C THR A 150 -14.58 -5.00 12.60
N VAL A 151 -14.55 -4.11 13.59
CA VAL A 151 -13.40 -3.23 13.89
C VAL A 151 -12.09 -3.99 14.10
N TYR A 152 -12.12 -5.07 14.87
CA TYR A 152 -10.92 -5.75 15.37
C TYR A 152 -10.53 -7.02 14.62
N ASP A 153 -11.40 -7.56 13.75
CA ASP A 153 -11.14 -8.87 13.12
C ASP A 153 -9.89 -8.87 12.25
N SER A 154 -9.53 -7.71 11.70
CA SER A 154 -8.34 -7.52 10.86
C SER A 154 -7.14 -6.90 11.57
N LEU A 155 -7.30 -6.32 12.77
CA LEU A 155 -6.24 -5.54 13.40
C LEU A 155 -5.18 -6.45 14.04
N GLY A 156 -3.89 -6.11 13.86
CA GLY A 156 -2.74 -6.91 14.28
C GLY A 156 -2.61 -8.22 13.51
N THR A 157 -3.01 -8.27 12.23
CA THR A 157 -2.92 -9.45 11.35
C THR A 157 -1.97 -9.19 10.19
N LEU A 158 -1.20 -10.21 9.79
CA LEU A 158 -0.20 -10.06 8.74
C LEU A 158 -0.84 -9.86 7.37
N GLY A 159 -1.80 -10.71 7.03
CA GLY A 159 -2.38 -10.77 5.69
C GLY A 159 -1.70 -11.74 4.75
N GLY A 160 -2.28 -11.86 3.54
CA GLY A 160 -1.72 -12.64 2.44
C GLY A 160 -1.17 -11.76 1.31
N GLY A 161 -0.72 -12.38 0.22
CA GLY A 161 -0.14 -11.68 -0.92
C GLY A 161 1.32 -11.33 -0.67
N ASN A 162 1.71 -10.05 -0.82
CA ASN A 162 3.09 -9.62 -0.66
C ASN A 162 3.45 -9.24 0.79
N HIS A 163 2.55 -9.45 1.75
CA HIS A 163 2.79 -9.18 3.17
C HIS A 163 3.69 -10.26 3.78
N PHE A 164 4.65 -9.87 4.62
CA PHE A 164 5.68 -10.76 5.14
C PHE A 164 6.27 -10.25 6.46
N ILE A 165 7.00 -11.14 7.14
CA ILE A 165 7.91 -10.82 8.25
C ILE A 165 9.30 -11.31 7.86
N GLU A 166 10.33 -10.49 8.04
CA GLU A 166 11.72 -10.84 7.71
C GLU A 166 12.66 -10.50 8.87
N ILE A 167 13.78 -11.22 8.96
CA ILE A 167 14.97 -10.75 9.67
C ILE A 167 16.01 -10.42 8.61
N ASP A 168 16.45 -9.17 8.62
CA ASP A 168 17.42 -8.63 7.69
C ASP A 168 18.72 -8.31 8.40
N GLU A 169 19.83 -8.74 7.82
CA GLU A 169 21.17 -8.59 8.38
C GLU A 169 22.02 -7.63 7.56
N GLY A 170 22.61 -6.64 8.22
CA GLY A 170 23.84 -6.01 7.76
C GLY A 170 24.74 -5.74 8.97
N GLU A 171 25.01 -4.48 9.33
CA GLU A 171 25.79 -4.20 10.55
C GLU A 171 25.11 -4.71 11.82
N GLN A 172 23.77 -4.70 11.82
CA GLN A 172 22.92 -5.20 12.90
C GLN A 172 21.76 -6.00 12.31
N LEU A 173 21.10 -6.79 13.17
CA LEU A 173 19.87 -7.47 12.82
C LEU A 173 18.66 -6.53 12.95
N TRP A 174 17.80 -6.58 11.95
CA TRP A 174 16.55 -5.86 11.87
C TRP A 174 15.40 -6.85 11.71
N ILE A 175 14.26 -6.53 12.31
CA ILE A 175 13.02 -7.24 12.06
C ILE A 175 12.08 -6.35 11.25
N THR A 176 11.51 -6.94 10.21
CA THR A 176 10.74 -6.25 9.18
C THR A 176 9.33 -6.77 9.17
N VAL A 177 8.35 -5.87 9.10
CA VAL A 177 6.93 -6.21 8.96
C VAL A 177 6.37 -5.45 7.75
N HIS A 178 5.94 -6.17 6.74
CA HIS A 178 5.18 -5.62 5.61
C HIS A 178 3.72 -6.01 5.74
N SER A 179 2.86 -5.03 6.00
CA SER A 179 1.41 -5.21 6.03
C SER A 179 0.68 -3.88 5.78
N GLY A 180 -0.64 -3.94 5.64
CA GLY A 180 -1.48 -2.79 5.35
C GLY A 180 -2.72 -2.68 6.24
N SER A 181 -3.74 -2.03 5.69
CA SER A 181 -5.03 -1.79 6.36
C SER A 181 -5.98 -2.99 6.26
N ARG A 182 -5.55 -4.08 5.62
CA ARG A 182 -6.31 -5.35 5.56
C ARG A 182 -7.68 -5.15 4.88
N ASP A 183 -8.69 -5.90 5.30
CA ASP A 183 -10.04 -5.78 4.72
C ASP A 183 -10.67 -4.41 4.97
N PHE A 184 -10.22 -3.67 6.00
CA PHE A 184 -10.71 -2.34 6.32
C PHE A 184 -10.44 -1.34 5.18
N GLY A 185 -9.18 -1.17 4.77
CA GLY A 185 -8.88 -0.25 3.67
C GLY A 185 -9.34 -0.76 2.31
N LYS A 186 -9.39 -2.10 2.12
CA LYS A 186 -9.97 -2.69 0.91
C LYS A 186 -11.45 -2.31 0.76
N ALA A 187 -12.25 -2.48 1.82
CA ALA A 187 -13.67 -2.13 1.78
C ALA A 187 -13.89 -0.63 1.55
N ILE A 188 -13.06 0.23 2.16
CA ILE A 188 -13.08 1.68 1.90
C ILE A 188 -12.81 1.94 0.42
N ALA A 189 -11.71 1.41 -0.12
CA ALA A 189 -11.36 1.60 -1.53
C ALA A 189 -12.48 1.13 -2.47
N GLU A 190 -13.01 -0.07 -2.27
CA GLU A 190 -14.09 -0.64 -3.08
C GLU A 190 -15.39 0.19 -2.98
N HIS A 191 -15.74 0.64 -1.76
CA HIS A 191 -16.90 1.50 -1.53
C HIS A 191 -16.83 2.79 -2.35
N TYR A 192 -15.71 3.51 -2.28
CA TYR A 192 -15.57 4.78 -2.99
C TYR A 192 -15.35 4.59 -4.49
N GLN A 193 -14.58 3.59 -4.92
CA GLN A 193 -14.41 3.27 -6.34
C GLN A 193 -15.76 2.99 -7.03
N SER A 194 -16.72 2.40 -6.32
CA SER A 194 -18.06 2.10 -6.86
C SER A 194 -18.97 3.33 -7.05
N GLN A 195 -18.57 4.48 -6.53
CA GLN A 195 -19.37 5.72 -6.50
C GLN A 195 -18.73 6.88 -7.29
N THR A 196 -17.76 6.57 -8.14
CA THR A 196 -17.05 7.57 -8.95
C THR A 196 -17.87 8.07 -10.15
N ALA A 197 -17.68 9.33 -10.51
CA ALA A 197 -18.15 9.92 -11.76
C ALA A 197 -17.08 9.80 -12.86
N ASP A 198 -17.46 9.52 -14.11
CA ASP A 198 -16.59 9.71 -15.28
C ASP A 198 -16.31 11.20 -15.52
N PHE A 199 -15.20 11.45 -16.21
CA PHE A 199 -14.71 12.77 -16.57
C PHE A 199 -15.53 13.49 -17.65
N ASP A 200 -16.44 12.77 -18.31
CA ASP A 200 -17.34 13.31 -19.35
C ASP A 200 -18.73 13.65 -18.80
N TYR A 201 -18.90 13.59 -17.48
CA TYR A 201 -20.14 13.96 -16.84
C TYR A 201 -20.35 15.46 -16.81
N GLU A 202 -21.35 15.90 -17.57
CA GLU A 202 -21.75 17.30 -17.68
C GLU A 202 -23.20 17.46 -17.18
N PRO A 203 -23.40 17.67 -15.87
CA PRO A 203 -24.73 17.76 -15.26
C PRO A 203 -25.61 18.84 -15.89
N GLU A 204 -25.00 19.90 -16.44
CA GLU A 204 -25.70 20.97 -17.14
C GLU A 204 -26.32 20.49 -18.46
N LYS A 205 -25.62 19.68 -19.25
CA LYS A 205 -26.17 19.07 -20.47
C LYS A 205 -27.30 18.10 -20.15
N LEU A 206 -27.11 17.27 -19.13
CA LEU A 206 -28.14 16.33 -18.66
C LEU A 206 -29.39 17.05 -18.16
N LEU A 207 -29.22 18.16 -17.42
CA LEU A 207 -30.32 19.01 -16.98
C LEU A 207 -31.04 19.67 -18.18
N GLN A 208 -30.30 20.13 -19.20
CA GLN A 208 -30.90 20.66 -20.43
C GLN A 208 -31.74 19.58 -21.15
N GLU A 209 -31.23 18.37 -21.30
CA GLU A 209 -31.98 17.26 -21.92
C GLU A 209 -33.27 16.95 -21.16
N LEU A 210 -33.20 16.88 -19.83
CA LEU A 210 -34.37 16.66 -18.98
C LEU A 210 -35.40 17.80 -19.07
N ASN A 211 -34.92 19.04 -19.08
CA ASN A 211 -35.77 20.24 -19.24
C ASN A 211 -36.47 20.26 -20.59
N ASN A 212 -35.80 19.75 -21.64
CA ASN A 212 -36.35 19.64 -22.99
C ASN A 212 -37.31 18.45 -23.16
N GLY A 213 -37.62 17.71 -22.09
CA GLY A 213 -38.54 16.58 -22.15
C GLY A 213 -37.89 15.21 -22.40
N GLY A 214 -36.57 15.18 -22.56
CA GLY A 214 -35.81 13.95 -22.82
C GLY A 214 -35.78 13.00 -21.62
N GLN A 215 -35.45 11.74 -21.90
CA GLN A 215 -35.03 10.77 -20.89
C GLN A 215 -33.51 10.66 -20.94
N ILE A 216 -32.89 10.59 -19.77
CA ILE A 216 -31.44 10.39 -19.64
C ILE A 216 -31.16 9.02 -19.01
N SER A 217 -30.11 8.34 -19.47
CA SER A 217 -29.56 7.18 -18.77
C SER A 217 -28.33 7.60 -17.98
N LEU A 218 -28.34 7.35 -16.68
CA LEU A 218 -27.20 7.58 -15.81
C LEU A 218 -26.70 6.22 -15.29
N PRO A 219 -25.38 5.96 -15.29
CA PRO A 219 -24.85 4.85 -14.53
C PRO A 219 -25.15 5.03 -13.04
N LYS A 220 -25.27 3.94 -12.29
CA LYS A 220 -25.64 3.98 -10.86
C LYS A 220 -24.75 4.90 -10.02
N SER A 221 -23.47 5.01 -10.37
CA SER A 221 -22.52 5.88 -9.66
C SER A 221 -22.83 7.38 -9.77
N TYR A 222 -23.63 7.80 -10.77
CA TYR A 222 -23.95 9.21 -11.03
C TYR A 222 -25.24 9.71 -10.41
N GLU A 223 -26.08 8.80 -9.93
CA GLU A 223 -27.42 9.15 -9.46
C GLU A 223 -27.35 10.15 -8.31
N ASN A 224 -26.48 9.90 -7.34
CA ASN A 224 -26.33 10.77 -6.17
C ASN A 224 -25.69 12.10 -6.54
N ILE A 225 -24.65 12.08 -7.37
CA ILE A 225 -23.95 13.29 -7.84
C ILE A 225 -24.92 14.21 -8.59
N PHE A 226 -25.75 13.64 -9.46
CA PHE A 226 -26.76 14.40 -10.20
C PHE A 226 -27.88 14.94 -9.30
N LYS A 227 -28.37 14.15 -8.34
CA LYS A 227 -29.35 14.63 -7.36
C LYS A 227 -28.82 15.80 -6.53
N GLU A 228 -27.57 15.72 -6.07
CA GLU A 228 -26.92 16.81 -5.35
C GLU A 228 -26.81 18.07 -6.23
N PHE A 229 -26.35 17.93 -7.47
CA PHE A 229 -26.30 19.05 -8.42
C PHE A 229 -27.68 19.71 -8.60
N LEU A 230 -28.72 18.91 -8.84
CA LEU A 230 -30.10 19.40 -8.96
C LEU A 230 -30.54 20.14 -7.69
N ASN A 231 -30.24 19.61 -6.50
CA ASN A 231 -30.58 20.26 -5.22
C ASN A 231 -29.96 21.66 -5.09
N THR A 232 -28.79 21.92 -5.70
CA THR A 232 -28.15 23.24 -5.66
C THR A 232 -28.71 24.25 -6.66
N LYS A 233 -29.31 23.79 -7.76
CA LYS A 233 -29.75 24.64 -8.88
C LYS A 233 -31.27 24.75 -9.01
N VAL A 234 -32.01 23.80 -8.46
CA VAL A 234 -33.43 23.57 -8.75
C VAL A 234 -34.20 23.30 -7.45
N ALA A 235 -35.44 23.79 -7.36
CA ALA A 235 -36.29 23.55 -6.20
C ALA A 235 -36.73 22.08 -6.09
N LYS A 236 -36.81 21.55 -4.85
CA LYS A 236 -37.12 20.15 -4.52
C LYS A 236 -38.30 19.55 -5.30
N LYS A 237 -39.42 20.27 -5.42
CA LYS A 237 -40.63 19.81 -6.14
C LYS A 237 -40.37 19.52 -7.63
N LEU A 238 -39.45 20.25 -8.26
CA LEU A 238 -39.09 20.05 -9.66
C LEU A 238 -38.09 18.88 -9.82
N ILE A 239 -37.25 18.64 -8.81
CA ILE A 239 -36.32 17.50 -8.78
C ILE A 239 -37.09 16.19 -8.88
N ASP A 240 -38.11 15.98 -8.05
CA ASP A 240 -38.91 14.74 -8.06
C ASP A 240 -39.51 14.48 -9.46
N LYS A 241 -39.97 15.54 -10.14
CA LYS A 241 -40.52 15.45 -11.49
C LYS A 241 -39.46 15.09 -12.54
N LEU A 242 -38.27 15.68 -12.44
CA LEU A 242 -37.16 15.41 -13.35
C LEU A 242 -36.60 14.00 -13.16
N MET A 243 -36.53 13.52 -11.91
CA MET A 243 -36.01 12.19 -11.57
C MET A 243 -36.83 11.04 -12.17
N LEU A 244 -38.13 11.24 -12.44
CA LEU A 244 -38.97 10.26 -13.15
C LEU A 244 -38.49 9.94 -14.57
N ARG A 245 -37.65 10.79 -15.16
CA ARG A 245 -37.11 10.62 -16.52
C ARG A 245 -35.66 10.15 -16.54
N VAL A 246 -35.11 9.81 -15.38
CA VAL A 246 -33.75 9.29 -15.23
C VAL A 246 -33.80 7.77 -15.14
N LYS A 247 -33.18 7.09 -16.09
CA LYS A 247 -32.99 5.63 -16.05
C LYS A 247 -31.61 5.31 -15.47
N ILE A 248 -31.59 4.51 -14.41
CA ILE A 248 -30.33 4.04 -13.85
C ILE A 248 -29.87 2.78 -14.58
N THR A 249 -28.64 2.81 -15.10
CA THR A 249 -28.00 1.71 -15.81
C THR A 249 -26.91 1.06 -14.94
N ALA A 250 -26.72 -0.24 -15.13
CA ALA A 250 -25.59 -0.95 -14.55
C ALA A 250 -24.33 -0.57 -15.34
N GLY A 251 -23.45 0.21 -14.72
CA GLY A 251 -22.18 0.64 -15.30
C GLY A 251 -21.31 1.28 -14.23
N LYS A 252 -20.01 1.02 -14.28
CA LYS A 252 -19.00 1.63 -13.41
C LYS A 252 -18.05 2.44 -14.29
N SER A 253 -17.76 3.68 -13.90
CA SER A 253 -16.67 4.46 -14.47
C SER A 253 -15.34 3.74 -14.21
N GLN A 254 -14.56 3.45 -15.24
CA GLN A 254 -13.15 3.11 -15.04
C GLN A 254 -12.37 4.42 -14.87
N MET A 255 -11.60 4.54 -13.79
CA MET A 255 -10.84 5.76 -13.45
C MET A 255 -11.72 7.01 -13.24
N GLY A 256 -12.92 6.85 -12.69
CA GLY A 256 -13.75 7.98 -12.30
C GLY A 256 -13.23 8.72 -11.06
N TYR A 257 -13.73 9.92 -10.81
CA TYR A 257 -13.37 10.77 -9.69
C TYR A 257 -14.52 10.98 -8.71
N LEU A 258 -14.19 11.33 -7.47
CA LEU A 258 -15.14 11.69 -6.44
C LEU A 258 -15.36 13.20 -6.40
N THR A 259 -16.57 13.63 -6.01
CA THR A 259 -16.95 15.04 -5.89
C THR A 259 -17.67 15.33 -4.59
N GLY A 260 -17.66 16.60 -4.17
CA GLY A 260 -18.47 17.10 -3.06
C GLY A 260 -18.24 16.33 -1.76
N LYS A 261 -19.33 16.00 -1.05
CA LYS A 261 -19.23 15.35 0.25
C LYS A 261 -18.59 13.97 0.19
N LEU A 262 -18.76 13.26 -0.92
CA LEU A 262 -18.17 11.94 -1.12
C LEU A 262 -16.64 12.01 -1.21
N ALA A 263 -16.10 13.06 -1.85
CA ALA A 263 -14.65 13.28 -1.90
C ALA A 263 -14.09 13.61 -0.51
N GLU A 264 -14.77 14.46 0.26
CA GLU A 264 -14.40 14.78 1.65
C GLU A 264 -14.38 13.53 2.53
N ASN A 265 -15.42 12.70 2.43
CA ASN A 265 -15.51 11.47 3.21
C ASN A 265 -14.42 10.47 2.80
N TYR A 266 -14.06 10.37 1.51
CA TYR A 266 -12.96 9.52 1.09
C TYR A 266 -11.61 9.97 1.66
N VAL A 267 -11.34 11.28 1.64
CA VAL A 267 -10.12 11.85 2.26
C VAL A 267 -10.08 11.52 3.75
N HIS A 268 -11.19 11.69 4.45
CA HIS A 268 -11.33 11.33 5.86
C HIS A 268 -11.06 9.83 6.07
N ASP A 269 -11.80 8.95 5.41
CA ASP A 269 -11.72 7.51 5.60
C ASP A 269 -10.34 6.96 5.19
N MET A 270 -9.71 7.55 4.17
CA MET A 270 -8.33 7.21 3.79
C MET A 270 -7.33 7.55 4.91
N LYS A 271 -7.48 8.68 5.61
CA LYS A 271 -6.62 9.02 6.75
C LYS A 271 -6.80 8.01 7.88
N ILE A 272 -8.04 7.64 8.18
CA ILE A 272 -8.34 6.61 9.19
C ILE A 272 -7.76 5.24 8.78
N ALA A 273 -7.87 4.86 7.49
CA ALA A 273 -7.28 3.63 6.97
C ALA A 273 -5.75 3.61 7.07
N GLN A 274 -5.08 4.74 6.83
CA GLN A 274 -3.63 4.87 7.02
C GLN A 274 -3.24 4.71 8.49
N MET A 275 -3.96 5.34 9.42
CA MET A 275 -3.75 5.16 10.87
C MET A 275 -3.99 3.70 11.29
N TYR A 276 -5.03 3.06 10.75
CA TYR A 276 -5.32 1.64 10.98
C TYR A 276 -4.18 0.75 10.50
N ALA A 277 -3.62 1.01 9.31
CA ALA A 277 -2.48 0.25 8.76
C ALA A 277 -1.22 0.39 9.61
N GLN A 278 -0.89 1.61 10.07
CA GLN A 278 0.24 1.86 10.97
C GLN A 278 0.05 1.12 12.30
N LEU A 279 -1.15 1.20 12.88
CA LEU A 279 -1.49 0.49 14.11
C LEU A 279 -1.40 -1.04 13.93
N ASN A 280 -1.87 -1.55 12.79
CA ASN A 280 -1.77 -2.97 12.45
C ASN A 280 -0.30 -3.45 12.48
N ARG A 281 0.59 -2.74 11.77
CA ARG A 281 2.03 -3.07 11.76
C ARG A 281 2.65 -2.94 13.14
N LYS A 282 2.32 -1.88 13.89
CA LYS A 282 2.85 -1.67 15.24
C LYS A 282 2.44 -2.77 16.21
N MET A 283 1.21 -3.26 16.12
CA MET A 283 0.74 -4.38 16.94
C MET A 283 1.50 -5.67 16.64
N ILE A 284 1.72 -5.99 15.36
CA ILE A 284 2.54 -7.14 14.95
C ILE A 284 3.97 -6.96 15.47
N MET A 285 4.58 -5.80 15.21
CA MET A 285 5.94 -5.47 15.64
C MET A 285 6.10 -5.59 17.16
N THR A 286 5.11 -5.17 17.94
CA THR A 286 5.14 -5.26 19.41
C THR A 286 5.23 -6.71 19.89
N GLN A 287 4.48 -7.62 19.24
CA GLN A 287 4.53 -9.04 19.57
C GLN A 287 5.88 -9.66 19.19
N LEU A 288 6.42 -9.29 18.04
CA LEU A 288 7.70 -9.81 17.57
C LEU A 288 8.88 -9.30 18.42
N LEU A 289 8.88 -8.02 18.79
CA LEU A 289 9.91 -7.46 19.67
C LEU A 289 9.86 -8.08 21.06
N LYS A 290 8.65 -8.36 21.59
CA LYS A 290 8.51 -9.11 22.84
C LYS A 290 9.22 -10.47 22.76
N PHE A 291 9.01 -11.23 21.69
CA PHE A 291 9.72 -12.50 21.49
C PHE A 291 11.24 -12.29 21.43
N CYS A 292 11.70 -11.29 20.69
CA CYS A 292 13.14 -11.01 20.55
C CYS A 292 13.78 -10.63 21.90
N ASP A 293 13.12 -9.80 22.71
CA ASP A 293 13.57 -9.41 24.04
C ASP A 293 13.62 -10.60 25.01
N GLU A 294 12.61 -11.47 24.98
CA GLU A 294 12.58 -12.70 25.80
C GLU A 294 13.70 -13.67 25.40
N PHE A 295 13.96 -13.85 24.10
CA PHE A 295 15.05 -14.68 23.59
C PHE A 295 16.42 -14.11 23.98
N GLN A 296 16.61 -12.79 23.81
CA GLN A 296 17.83 -12.08 24.18
C GLN A 296 18.17 -12.29 25.66
N GLN A 297 17.18 -12.17 26.55
CA GLN A 297 17.35 -12.38 27.98
C GLN A 297 17.63 -13.85 28.33
N LYS A 298 16.87 -14.79 27.77
CA LYS A 298 17.03 -16.25 27.99
C LYS A 298 18.44 -16.73 27.64
N HIS A 299 19.04 -16.15 26.59
CA HIS A 299 20.36 -16.53 26.09
C HIS A 299 21.48 -15.58 26.52
N SER A 300 21.20 -14.60 27.39
CA SER A 300 22.17 -13.61 27.89
C SER A 300 22.98 -12.93 26.78
N LEU A 301 22.32 -12.60 25.66
CA LEU A 301 23.00 -11.98 24.52
C LEU A 301 23.36 -10.53 24.85
N ASN A 302 24.59 -10.12 24.53
CA ASN A 302 25.01 -8.74 24.74
C ASN A 302 24.21 -7.81 23.82
N LYS A 303 23.72 -6.70 24.39
CA LYS A 303 23.15 -5.63 23.56
C LYS A 303 24.28 -4.97 22.78
N SER A 304 24.16 -4.92 21.47
CA SER A 304 25.08 -4.14 20.63
C SER A 304 24.88 -2.66 20.93
N GLN A 305 25.96 -1.87 20.85
CA GLN A 305 25.80 -0.43 20.82
C GLN A 305 24.99 -0.07 19.57
N MET A 306 23.95 0.73 19.76
CA MET A 306 23.18 1.25 18.64
C MET A 306 24.11 2.16 17.84
N HIS A 307 24.23 1.91 16.54
CA HIS A 307 24.95 2.83 15.67
C HIS A 307 23.99 3.98 15.37
N ASP A 308 24.33 5.21 15.77
CA ASP A 308 23.44 6.38 15.70
C ASP A 308 23.16 6.87 14.25
N THR A 309 23.61 6.14 13.23
CA THR A 309 23.45 6.56 11.83
C THR A 309 22.00 6.47 11.35
N LEU A 310 21.25 5.44 11.77
CA LEU A 310 19.85 5.23 11.41
C LEU A 310 18.99 5.14 12.69
N PRO A 311 17.73 5.61 12.66
CA PRO A 311 16.84 5.46 13.80
C PRO A 311 16.48 3.98 14.02
N SER A 312 16.20 3.63 15.29
CA SER A 312 15.88 2.25 15.67
C SER A 312 14.59 1.70 15.05
N TYR A 313 13.70 2.58 14.62
CA TYR A 313 12.45 2.29 13.94
C TYR A 313 12.37 3.12 12.66
N ILE A 314 12.09 2.45 11.54
CA ILE A 314 11.93 3.08 10.22
C ILE A 314 10.61 2.59 9.64
N GLU A 315 9.87 3.47 8.97
CA GLU A 315 8.67 3.08 8.25
C GLU A 315 8.61 3.75 6.87
N SER A 316 8.11 3.01 5.89
CA SER A 316 7.80 3.56 4.57
C SER A 316 6.47 3.03 4.07
N VAL A 317 5.52 3.93 3.81
CA VAL A 317 4.16 3.65 3.32
C VAL A 317 4.13 3.84 1.81
N HIS A 318 3.39 3.00 1.08
CA HIS A 318 3.47 2.96 -0.39
C HIS A 318 2.15 2.96 -1.17
N ASN A 319 0.99 3.04 -0.53
CA ASN A 319 -0.31 3.19 -1.22
C ASN A 319 -1.19 4.23 -0.51
N TYR A 320 -1.09 5.50 -0.90
CA TYR A 320 -1.80 6.58 -0.21
C TYR A 320 -1.79 7.90 -1.01
N ILE A 321 -2.59 8.85 -0.54
CA ILE A 321 -2.42 10.27 -0.87
C ILE A 321 -1.74 10.91 0.34
N ASP A 322 -0.61 11.55 0.10
CA ASP A 322 0.03 12.39 1.08
C ASP A 322 -0.52 13.80 0.98
N TYR A 323 -1.09 14.29 2.07
CA TYR A 323 -1.75 15.59 2.14
C TYR A 323 -0.79 16.72 2.54
N GLU A 324 0.44 16.40 2.92
CA GLU A 324 1.49 17.38 3.23
C GLU A 324 2.14 17.89 1.94
N ASP A 325 2.44 16.98 0.99
CA ASP A 325 3.08 17.31 -0.29
C ASP A 325 2.14 17.21 -1.51
N ASN A 326 0.89 16.81 -1.29
CA ASN A 326 -0.14 16.59 -2.31
C ASN A 326 0.30 15.60 -3.40
N VAL A 327 1.01 14.53 -3.04
CA VAL A 327 1.43 13.47 -3.97
C VAL A 327 0.60 12.21 -3.75
N ILE A 328 0.06 11.67 -4.84
CA ILE A 328 -0.55 10.34 -4.90
C ILE A 328 0.57 9.33 -5.10
N ARG A 329 0.59 8.26 -4.31
CA ARG A 329 1.58 7.18 -4.40
C ARG A 329 0.91 5.82 -4.43
N LYS A 330 1.27 5.00 -5.41
CA LYS A 330 0.86 3.59 -5.51
C LYS A 330 2.06 2.72 -5.86
N GLY A 331 2.51 1.92 -4.90
CA GLY A 331 3.80 1.25 -4.94
C GLY A 331 4.96 2.23 -5.03
N ALA A 332 4.90 3.34 -4.32
CA ALA A 332 6.00 4.29 -4.22
C ALA A 332 6.01 4.91 -2.82
N ILE A 333 7.19 5.19 -2.27
CA ILE A 333 7.33 5.76 -0.92
C ILE A 333 7.66 7.25 -1.00
N ARG A 334 7.35 8.01 0.04
CA ARG A 334 7.91 9.35 0.23
C ARG A 334 9.42 9.25 0.53
N ALA A 335 10.18 10.17 -0.04
CA ALA A 335 11.64 10.22 0.10
C ALA A 335 12.09 11.67 0.34
N HIS A 336 11.58 12.30 1.40
CA HIS A 336 12.01 13.65 1.77
C HIS A 336 13.42 13.65 2.35
N SER A 337 14.13 14.76 2.16
CA SER A 337 15.47 14.99 2.71
C SER A 337 15.50 14.66 4.21
N LYS A 338 16.44 13.78 4.60
CA LYS A 338 16.64 13.33 6.01
C LYS A 338 15.52 12.46 6.59
N GLU A 339 14.49 12.11 5.82
CA GLU A 339 13.51 11.11 6.23
C GLU A 339 14.14 9.73 6.07
N ALA A 340 14.21 8.96 7.16
CA ALA A 340 14.70 7.59 7.11
C ALA A 340 13.69 6.72 6.36
N VAL A 341 14.18 5.89 5.43
CA VAL A 341 13.34 5.10 4.53
C VAL A 341 13.81 3.66 4.46
N VAL A 342 12.85 2.77 4.20
CA VAL A 342 13.05 1.34 3.93
C VAL A 342 12.43 0.98 2.58
N VAL A 343 13.21 0.30 1.74
CA VAL A 343 12.73 -0.25 0.47
C VAL A 343 12.96 -1.78 0.48
N PRO A 344 11.92 -2.60 0.67
CA PRO A 344 12.04 -4.07 0.58
C PRO A 344 12.27 -4.54 -0.86
N LEU A 345 13.19 -5.46 -1.08
CA LEU A 345 13.49 -5.99 -2.41
C LEU A 345 12.63 -7.22 -2.69
N ASN A 346 13.18 -8.41 -2.48
CA ASN A 346 12.47 -9.69 -2.57
C ASN A 346 12.88 -10.57 -1.38
N MET A 347 12.24 -11.74 -1.25
CA MET A 347 12.40 -12.67 -0.11
C MET A 347 13.86 -13.09 0.17
N LYS A 348 14.80 -12.86 -0.76
CA LYS A 348 16.22 -13.17 -0.61
C LYS A 348 17.10 -11.92 -0.47
N ALA A 349 16.78 -10.88 -1.23
CA ALA A 349 17.63 -9.71 -1.37
C ALA A 349 17.59 -8.79 -0.13
N GLY A 350 16.53 -8.88 0.69
CA GLY A 350 16.36 -8.10 1.92
C GLY A 350 15.89 -6.68 1.66
N VAL A 351 16.48 -5.70 2.34
CA VAL A 351 16.00 -4.31 2.35
C VAL A 351 17.12 -3.30 2.10
N ILE A 352 16.77 -2.17 1.49
CA ILE A 352 17.63 -0.98 1.40
C ILE A 352 17.23 0.01 2.48
N LEU A 353 18.20 0.53 3.23
CA LEU A 353 18.01 1.53 4.27
C LEU A 353 18.79 2.80 3.94
N GLY A 354 18.17 3.95 4.16
CA GLY A 354 18.82 5.22 3.89
C GLY A 354 17.96 6.42 4.25
N PHE A 355 18.33 7.56 3.69
CA PHE A 355 17.59 8.81 3.84
C PHE A 355 17.09 9.33 2.49
N GLY A 356 15.87 9.83 2.43
CA GLY A 356 15.36 10.47 1.22
C GLY A 356 16.18 11.70 0.82
N LYS A 357 16.12 12.05 -0.48
CA LYS A 357 16.85 13.19 -1.09
C LYS A 357 15.98 14.40 -1.43
N SER A 358 14.65 14.29 -1.33
CA SER A 358 13.71 15.29 -1.88
C SER A 358 13.98 15.57 -3.37
N ASN A 359 14.10 14.52 -4.18
CA ASN A 359 14.28 14.70 -5.61
C ASN A 359 12.94 15.10 -6.28
N GLU A 360 12.80 16.39 -6.64
CA GLU A 360 11.56 16.95 -7.19
C GLU A 360 11.18 16.33 -8.55
N GLU A 361 12.16 15.94 -9.38
CA GLU A 361 11.90 15.24 -10.65
C GLU A 361 11.18 13.92 -10.44
N TRP A 362 11.31 13.32 -9.24
CA TRP A 362 10.70 12.06 -8.84
C TRP A 362 9.47 12.27 -7.96
N ASN A 363 8.86 13.46 -7.95
CA ASN A 363 7.79 13.82 -7.01
C ASN A 363 8.19 13.59 -5.55
N ASN A 364 9.44 13.85 -5.19
CA ASN A 364 10.00 13.58 -3.86
C ASN A 364 9.72 12.14 -3.37
N SER A 365 9.74 11.18 -4.29
CA SER A 365 9.37 9.78 -4.05
C SER A 365 10.47 8.82 -4.47
N ALA A 366 10.37 7.58 -3.99
CA ALA A 366 11.26 6.48 -4.33
C ALA A 366 10.46 5.19 -4.61
N PRO A 367 11.05 4.19 -5.30
CA PRO A 367 10.44 2.86 -5.43
C PRO A 367 10.09 2.27 -4.06
N HIS A 368 9.02 1.48 -4.00
CA HIS A 368 8.63 0.77 -2.78
C HIS A 368 9.23 -0.63 -2.69
N GLY A 369 9.74 -1.18 -3.79
CA GLY A 369 10.46 -2.44 -3.74
C GLY A 369 11.11 -2.87 -5.02
N ALA A 370 11.26 -4.19 -5.24
CA ALA A 370 11.91 -4.69 -6.45
C ALA A 370 11.04 -4.61 -7.72
N GLY A 371 9.72 -4.65 -7.56
CA GLY A 371 8.79 -4.70 -8.69
C GLY A 371 8.71 -6.08 -9.34
N ARG A 372 7.52 -6.48 -9.78
CA ARG A 372 7.31 -7.82 -10.36
C ARG A 372 7.72 -7.85 -11.83
N LEU A 373 8.40 -8.92 -12.21
CA LEU A 373 8.64 -9.29 -13.61
C LEU A 373 7.52 -10.18 -14.14
N ILE A 374 6.97 -11.06 -13.28
CA ILE A 374 5.95 -12.05 -13.66
C ILE A 374 4.66 -11.78 -12.89
N ARG A 375 3.53 -11.76 -13.60
CA ARG A 375 2.20 -11.64 -12.98
C ARG A 375 1.95 -12.84 -12.07
N ARG A 376 1.26 -12.63 -10.95
CA ARG A 376 0.92 -13.70 -9.98
C ARG A 376 0.21 -14.89 -10.63
N SER A 377 -0.71 -14.62 -11.56
CA SER A 377 -1.46 -15.65 -12.29
C SER A 377 -0.61 -16.50 -13.24
N ASP A 378 0.59 -16.02 -13.60
CA ASP A 378 1.41 -16.63 -14.65
C ASP A 378 2.66 -17.32 -14.09
N VAL A 379 2.97 -17.19 -12.80
CA VAL A 379 4.22 -17.72 -12.21
C VAL A 379 4.40 -19.23 -12.42
N ASN A 380 3.29 -20.00 -12.38
CA ASN A 380 3.31 -21.44 -12.59
C ASN A 380 3.75 -21.86 -14.00
N LYS A 381 3.76 -20.93 -14.96
CA LYS A 381 4.20 -21.17 -16.34
C LYS A 381 5.71 -21.00 -16.50
N TYR A 382 6.35 -20.28 -15.59
CA TYR A 382 7.73 -19.80 -15.76
C TYR A 382 8.66 -20.19 -14.61
N LEU A 383 8.14 -20.53 -13.44
CA LEU A 383 8.92 -20.86 -12.25
C LEU A 383 8.52 -22.23 -11.71
N SER A 384 9.50 -22.98 -11.21
CA SER A 384 9.30 -24.23 -10.50
C SER A 384 9.60 -24.10 -9.01
N LEU A 385 9.02 -25.00 -8.20
CA LEU A 385 9.29 -25.06 -6.76
C LEU A 385 10.77 -25.38 -6.46
N ASP A 386 11.43 -26.18 -7.31
CA ASP A 386 12.84 -26.53 -7.11
C ASP A 386 13.77 -25.35 -7.39
N GLU A 387 13.47 -24.52 -8.39
CA GLU A 387 14.16 -23.25 -8.60
C GLU A 387 13.93 -22.29 -7.44
N PHE A 388 12.70 -22.20 -6.94
CA PHE A 388 12.39 -21.38 -5.78
C PHE A 388 13.21 -21.80 -4.54
N LYS A 389 13.28 -23.10 -4.24
CA LYS A 389 14.14 -23.64 -3.17
C LYS A 389 15.61 -23.28 -3.36
N LYS A 390 16.14 -23.37 -4.59
CA LYS A 390 17.53 -23.01 -4.89
C LYS A 390 17.79 -21.51 -4.67
N LEU A 391 16.88 -20.64 -5.12
CA LEU A 391 17.00 -19.18 -4.96
C LEU A 391 16.94 -18.74 -3.50
N MET A 392 16.22 -19.48 -2.65
CA MET A 392 16.11 -19.20 -1.21
C MET A 392 17.23 -19.83 -0.38
N ASN A 393 18.21 -20.50 -0.98
CA ASN A 393 19.32 -21.10 -0.24
C ASN A 393 20.03 -20.04 0.63
N GLY A 394 20.30 -20.38 1.89
CA GLY A 394 20.88 -19.46 2.88
C GLY A 394 19.90 -18.45 3.49
N VAL A 395 18.59 -18.59 3.27
CA VAL A 395 17.54 -17.90 4.04
C VAL A 395 16.75 -18.95 4.80
N PHE A 396 16.59 -18.78 6.11
CA PHE A 396 15.68 -19.63 6.86
C PHE A 396 14.24 -19.26 6.52
N THR A 397 13.47 -20.22 6.00
CA THR A 397 12.05 -20.00 5.72
C THR A 397 11.30 -21.33 5.73
N THR A 398 10.10 -21.34 6.29
CA THR A 398 9.16 -22.47 6.19
C THR A 398 8.12 -22.26 5.08
N CYS A 399 8.27 -21.18 4.31
CA CYS A 399 7.26 -20.68 3.38
C CYS A 399 7.63 -20.93 1.91
N VAL A 400 8.55 -21.84 1.60
CA VAL A 400 8.85 -22.23 0.20
C VAL A 400 7.92 -23.36 -0.21
N ASN A 401 6.78 -22.99 -0.80
CA ASN A 401 5.75 -23.94 -1.22
C ASN A 401 4.98 -23.40 -2.45
N GLN A 402 3.99 -24.17 -2.91
CA GLN A 402 3.24 -23.85 -4.12
C GLN A 402 2.40 -22.56 -3.98
N TYR A 403 1.96 -22.24 -2.76
CA TYR A 403 1.11 -21.08 -2.48
C TYR A 403 1.86 -19.77 -2.37
N THR A 404 3.19 -19.82 -2.26
CA THR A 404 4.09 -18.66 -2.20
C THR A 404 5.01 -18.58 -3.42
N LEU A 405 4.82 -19.46 -4.42
CA LEU A 405 5.64 -19.48 -5.62
C LEU A 405 5.55 -18.15 -6.39
N ASP A 406 4.40 -17.48 -6.29
CA ASP A 406 4.22 -16.16 -6.89
C ASP A 406 5.09 -15.07 -6.25
N GLU A 407 5.69 -15.35 -5.10
CA GLU A 407 6.52 -14.44 -4.35
C GLU A 407 8.01 -14.81 -4.39
N SER A 408 8.36 -15.88 -5.12
CA SER A 408 9.73 -16.31 -5.39
C SER A 408 10.61 -15.16 -5.89
N PRO A 409 11.91 -15.09 -5.50
CA PRO A 409 12.84 -14.08 -6.01
C PRO A 409 12.86 -13.98 -7.54
N GLY A 410 12.65 -15.10 -8.26
CA GLY A 410 12.60 -15.13 -9.72
C GLY A 410 11.37 -14.46 -10.34
N ALA A 411 10.34 -14.14 -9.55
CA ALA A 411 9.16 -13.40 -10.01
C ALA A 411 9.37 -11.88 -10.01
N TYR A 412 10.48 -11.39 -9.47
CA TYR A 412 10.81 -9.98 -9.29
C TYR A 412 11.92 -9.52 -10.25
N LYS A 413 12.03 -8.20 -10.46
CA LYS A 413 13.14 -7.61 -11.20
C LYS A 413 14.47 -7.81 -10.46
N ASN A 414 15.57 -7.61 -11.17
CA ASN A 414 16.91 -7.67 -10.57
C ASN A 414 17.04 -6.60 -9.47
N PRO A 415 17.31 -6.98 -8.21
CA PRO A 415 17.50 -6.03 -7.13
C PRO A 415 18.63 -5.04 -7.37
N ASP A 416 19.69 -5.43 -8.07
CA ASP A 416 20.84 -4.56 -8.32
C ASP A 416 20.46 -3.36 -9.21
N GLU A 417 19.55 -3.56 -10.18
CA GLU A 417 19.01 -2.46 -11.00
C GLU A 417 18.26 -1.44 -10.14
N ILE A 418 17.51 -1.92 -9.14
CA ILE A 418 16.76 -1.05 -8.23
C ILE A 418 17.70 -0.30 -7.30
N VAL A 419 18.73 -0.97 -6.77
CA VAL A 419 19.77 -0.35 -5.93
C VAL A 419 20.51 0.76 -6.69
N GLU A 420 20.83 0.55 -7.96
CA GLU A 420 21.47 1.57 -8.79
C GLU A 420 20.55 2.79 -8.98
N LEU A 421 19.30 2.56 -9.39
CA LEU A 421 18.37 3.64 -9.75
C LEU A 421 17.86 4.41 -8.53
N VAL A 422 17.69 3.75 -7.39
CA VAL A 422 17.22 4.40 -6.16
C VAL A 422 18.25 5.38 -5.58
N GLY A 423 19.52 5.27 -5.96
CA GLY A 423 20.56 6.22 -5.59
C GLY A 423 20.27 7.67 -6.01
N GLN A 424 19.34 7.89 -6.94
CA GLN A 424 18.85 9.23 -7.33
C GLN A 424 17.88 9.85 -6.32
N THR A 425 17.26 9.05 -5.47
CA THR A 425 16.18 9.49 -4.56
C THR A 425 16.45 9.19 -3.10
N ILE A 426 17.39 8.27 -2.81
CA ILE A 426 17.80 7.87 -1.46
C ILE A 426 19.32 7.94 -1.34
N ASP A 427 19.82 8.50 -0.24
CA ASP A 427 21.18 8.31 0.24
C ASP A 427 21.24 6.97 0.96
N ILE A 428 21.71 5.94 0.24
CA ILE A 428 21.80 4.57 0.76
C ILE A 428 22.86 4.53 1.85
N ILE A 429 22.45 4.18 3.07
CA ILE A 429 23.35 3.97 4.21
C ILE A 429 23.75 2.50 4.29
N GLN A 430 22.80 1.59 4.06
CA GLN A 430 23.04 0.16 4.20
C GLN A 430 22.08 -0.65 3.34
N ILE A 431 22.54 -1.82 2.88
CA ILE A 431 21.70 -2.85 2.26
C ILE A 431 21.78 -4.07 3.17
N CYS A 432 20.66 -4.47 3.74
CA CYS A 432 20.56 -5.63 4.62
C CYS A 432 20.07 -6.84 3.81
N LYS A 433 20.67 -8.01 4.01
CA LYS A 433 20.26 -9.26 3.35
C LYS A 433 19.28 -10.02 4.23
N SER A 434 18.22 -10.57 3.62
CA SER A 434 17.28 -11.41 4.36
C SER A 434 17.98 -12.71 4.78
N VAL A 435 17.93 -13.01 6.07
CA VAL A 435 18.43 -14.25 6.68
C VAL A 435 17.29 -15.12 7.22
N TYR A 436 16.12 -14.52 7.41
CA TYR A 436 14.86 -15.18 7.73
C TYR A 436 13.73 -14.55 6.94
N ASN A 437 12.83 -15.39 6.40
CA ASN A 437 11.62 -14.92 5.76
C ASN A 437 10.42 -15.77 6.16
N PHE A 438 9.35 -15.09 6.58
CA PHE A 438 8.01 -15.64 6.79
C PHE A 438 7.02 -14.95 5.87
N LYS A 439 6.29 -15.75 5.10
CA LYS A 439 5.23 -15.26 4.22
C LYS A 439 3.99 -16.09 4.40
N ALA A 440 2.87 -15.40 4.44
CA ALA A 440 1.56 -16.02 4.48
C ALA A 440 1.27 -16.71 3.14
N GLY A 441 1.43 -18.02 3.09
CA GLY A 441 0.99 -18.89 1.99
C GLY A 441 0.04 -19.96 2.50
N GLY A 442 -0.80 -20.49 1.61
CA GLY A 442 -1.92 -21.40 1.85
C GLY A 442 -1.73 -22.51 2.89
N ASP A 443 -2.89 -22.79 3.50
CA ASP A 443 -3.24 -23.55 4.72
C ASP A 443 -2.79 -22.98 6.08
#